data_AF-A0A945ZK00-F1
#
_entry.id   AF-A0A945ZK00-F1
#
_cell.length_a   1.000
_cell.length_b   1.000
_cell.length_c   1.000
_cell.angle_alpha   90.00
_cell.angle_beta   90.00
_cell.angle_gamma   90.00
#
_symmetry.space_group_name_H-M   'P 1'
#
loop_
_entity.id
_entity.type
_entity.pdbx_description
1 polymer ?
#
loop_
_entity_poly.entity_id
_entity_poly.type
_entity_poly.pdbx_seq_one_letter_code
_entity_poly.pdbx_strand_id
1 'polypeptide(L)'
;IKRKSNRSSAKKSKEKIDLSNVKRMGKGGQRLYAYSFPVHMGSDQTYYPIKVGMTSRNSATERILEQLNASNSEPAHLLIEISCSNAKQLESKIHARLKNRRILDAPGKEWFTTNVDEILREIYAIDPAIKLSFGRESKAYLPVLYTEYMLRELMRFFKGLASILLWLAEVSTRQIRRRTKRRLKRRYRVIKTVLVKSVCALAFSICVYALLIN
;
A
#
# COMPACT_ATOMS: atom_id res chain seq x y z
N ILE A 1 32.95 -42.23 16.86
CA ILE A 1 33.66 -40.94 16.64
C ILE A 1 32.90 -40.13 15.59
N LYS A 2 31.96 -39.25 15.97
CA LYS A 2 31.11 -38.45 15.04
C LYS A 2 30.80 -37.04 15.59
N ARG A 3 31.78 -36.36 16.22
CA ARG A 3 31.59 -35.03 16.83
C ARG A 3 32.41 -33.89 16.21
N LYS A 4 33.22 -34.14 15.17
CA LYS A 4 34.12 -33.13 14.57
C LYS A 4 33.56 -32.37 13.36
N SER A 5 32.46 -32.79 12.72
CA SER A 5 31.95 -32.14 11.49
C SER A 5 31.02 -30.93 11.70
N ASN A 6 30.34 -30.79 12.85
CA ASN A 6 29.41 -29.67 13.07
C ASN A 6 30.10 -28.37 13.50
N ARG A 7 31.34 -28.43 14.00
CA ARG A 7 32.08 -27.25 14.45
C ARG A 7 32.72 -26.47 13.29
N SER A 8 33.05 -27.14 12.19
CA SER A 8 33.64 -26.52 11.00
C SER A 8 32.59 -25.82 10.12
N SER A 9 31.39 -26.38 9.99
CA SER A 9 30.28 -25.75 9.23
C SER A 9 29.74 -24.48 9.91
N ALA A 10 29.60 -24.50 11.24
CA ALA A 10 29.19 -23.33 12.02
C ALA A 10 30.25 -22.21 12.08
N LYS A 11 31.53 -22.55 11.85
CA LYS A 11 32.63 -21.57 11.78
C LYS A 11 32.70 -20.93 10.38
N LYS A 12 32.48 -21.71 9.33
CA LYS A 12 32.44 -21.26 7.93
C LYS A 12 31.20 -20.40 7.61
N SER A 13 30.10 -20.61 8.32
CA SER A 13 28.86 -19.83 8.16
C SER A 13 28.94 -18.43 8.78
N LYS A 14 29.68 -18.26 9.88
CA LYS A 14 29.95 -16.95 10.50
C LYS A 14 30.86 -16.06 9.65
N GLU A 15 31.61 -16.65 8.73
CA GLU A 15 32.57 -15.93 7.88
C GLU A 15 31.88 -15.27 6.67
N LYS A 16 30.68 -15.73 6.28
CA LYS A 16 29.91 -15.21 5.13
C LYS A 16 28.82 -14.20 5.50
N ILE A 17 28.54 -14.00 6.79
CA ILE A 17 27.57 -13.00 7.24
C ILE A 17 28.15 -12.22 8.40
N ASP A 18 28.25 -10.91 8.24
CA ASP A 18 28.54 -10.01 9.35
C ASP A 18 27.28 -9.77 10.19
N LEU A 19 27.45 -9.88 11.51
CA LEU A 19 26.42 -9.71 12.53
C LEU A 19 26.73 -8.56 13.51
N SER A 20 27.81 -7.80 13.28
CA SER A 20 28.35 -6.79 14.19
C SER A 20 27.30 -5.73 14.60
N ASN A 21 26.51 -5.25 13.64
CA ASN A 21 25.60 -4.10 13.81
C ASN A 21 24.11 -4.44 13.58
N VAL A 22 23.71 -5.68 13.85
CA VAL A 22 22.33 -6.14 13.60
C VAL A 22 21.37 -5.53 14.62
N LYS A 23 20.36 -4.79 14.15
CA LYS A 23 19.23 -4.35 14.98
C LYS A 23 18.24 -5.51 15.16
N ARG A 24 18.23 -6.13 16.36
CA ARG A 24 17.34 -7.26 16.70
C ARG A 24 16.15 -6.82 17.56
N MET A 25 14.94 -7.23 17.20
CA MET A 25 13.72 -6.86 17.96
C MET A 25 12.55 -7.84 17.74
N GLY A 26 11.45 -7.64 18.48
CA GLY A 26 10.22 -8.41 18.34
C GLY A 26 10.23 -9.75 19.09
N LYS A 27 9.11 -10.48 18.99
CA LYS A 27 8.91 -11.82 19.54
C LYS A 27 8.12 -12.67 18.53
N GLY A 28 8.48 -13.95 18.39
CA GLY A 28 7.77 -14.89 17.51
C GLY A 28 8.72 -15.92 16.89
N GLY A 29 8.14 -16.94 16.25
CA GLY A 29 8.88 -18.04 15.62
C GLY A 29 9.28 -17.80 14.16
N GLN A 30 8.83 -16.70 13.55
CA GLN A 30 9.20 -16.31 12.19
C GLN A 30 10.09 -15.08 12.23
N ARG A 31 10.90 -14.88 11.18
CA ARG A 31 11.82 -13.75 11.09
C ARG A 31 11.61 -12.93 9.83
N LEU A 32 11.49 -11.62 9.98
CA LEU A 32 11.75 -10.65 8.92
C LEU A 32 13.21 -10.20 9.05
N TYR A 33 13.93 -10.09 7.94
CA TYR A 33 15.31 -9.64 7.94
C TYR A 33 15.59 -8.66 6.81
N ALA A 34 16.62 -7.83 7.01
CA ALA A 34 17.16 -6.98 5.97
C ALA A 34 18.69 -7.10 5.94
N TYR A 35 19.27 -7.29 4.76
CA TYR A 35 20.73 -7.35 4.59
C TYR A 35 21.20 -6.62 3.35
N SER A 36 22.48 -6.26 3.33
CA SER A 36 23.16 -5.64 2.18
C SER A 36 24.58 -6.23 2.04
N PHE A 37 25.38 -5.68 1.13
CA PHE A 37 26.79 -6.01 0.95
C PHE A 37 27.66 -4.77 1.18
N PRO A 38 28.86 -4.92 1.78
CA PRO A 38 29.77 -3.79 2.06
C PRO A 38 30.06 -2.91 0.85
N VAL A 39 30.25 -3.49 -0.33
CA VAL A 39 30.46 -2.75 -1.59
C VAL A 39 29.35 -1.73 -1.91
N HIS A 40 28.16 -1.92 -1.36
CA HIS A 40 27.02 -1.01 -1.54
C HIS A 40 26.86 0.01 -0.41
N MET A 41 27.54 -0.16 0.73
CA MET A 41 27.33 0.62 1.96
C MET A 41 28.34 1.79 2.10
N GLY A 42 28.84 2.33 0.98
CA GLY A 42 29.89 3.36 0.97
C GLY A 42 29.60 4.57 1.88
N SER A 43 30.66 5.20 2.41
CA SER A 43 30.60 6.22 3.47
C SER A 43 29.69 7.42 3.19
N ASP A 44 29.45 7.74 1.91
CA ASP A 44 28.73 8.94 1.48
C ASP A 44 27.30 8.63 1.00
N GLN A 45 26.86 7.36 1.05
CA GLN A 45 25.55 6.95 0.56
C GLN A 45 24.52 6.84 1.71
N THR A 46 23.63 7.84 1.81
CA THR A 46 22.46 7.80 2.72
C THR A 46 21.47 6.68 2.41
N TYR A 47 21.45 6.22 1.16
CA TYR A 47 20.55 5.19 0.65
C TYR A 47 21.34 4.21 -0.22
N TYR A 48 21.14 2.92 0.00
CA TYR A 48 21.87 1.87 -0.70
C TYR A 48 20.98 0.64 -0.93
N PRO A 49 21.37 -0.28 -1.84
CA PRO A 49 20.69 -1.54 -2.05
C PRO A 49 20.56 -2.37 -0.77
N ILE A 50 19.34 -2.57 -0.29
CA ILE A 50 19.02 -3.47 0.82
C ILE A 50 18.00 -4.49 0.35
N LYS A 51 18.28 -5.77 0.61
CA LYS A 51 17.31 -6.85 0.44
C LYS A 51 16.47 -6.98 1.69
N VAL A 52 15.15 -6.99 1.54
CA VAL A 52 14.21 -7.24 2.63
C VAL A 52 13.48 -8.56 2.36
N GLY A 53 13.62 -9.52 3.26
CA GLY A 53 13.02 -10.84 3.11
C GLY A 53 12.50 -11.41 4.43
N MET A 54 11.88 -12.57 4.34
CA MET A 54 11.39 -13.31 5.50
C MET A 54 11.83 -14.78 5.51
N THR A 55 11.70 -15.41 6.68
CA THR A 55 11.78 -16.85 6.87
C THR A 55 10.78 -17.32 7.91
N SER A 56 10.18 -18.49 7.70
CA SER A 56 9.37 -19.18 8.70
C SER A 56 10.20 -19.92 9.75
N ARG A 57 11.53 -19.97 9.57
CA ARG A 57 12.47 -20.62 10.50
C ARG A 57 12.99 -19.64 11.55
N ASN A 58 13.53 -20.19 12.63
CA ASN A 58 14.15 -19.44 13.73
C ASN A 58 15.54 -18.84 13.38
N SER A 59 15.91 -18.73 12.11
CA SER A 59 17.27 -18.33 11.69
C SER A 59 17.22 -17.55 10.38
N ALA A 60 17.31 -16.23 10.45
CA ALA A 60 17.47 -15.39 9.26
C ALA A 60 18.82 -15.64 8.57
N THR A 61 19.87 -15.86 9.37
CA THR A 61 21.21 -16.14 8.89
C THR A 61 21.29 -17.39 8.01
N GLU A 62 20.62 -18.47 8.40
CA GLU A 62 20.56 -19.67 7.55
C GLU A 62 19.87 -19.38 6.21
N ARG A 63 18.76 -18.64 6.23
CA ARG A 63 18.04 -18.29 5.01
C ARG A 63 18.88 -17.42 4.09
N ILE A 64 19.65 -16.48 4.64
CA ILE A 64 20.56 -15.64 3.87
C ILE A 64 21.66 -16.51 3.27
N LEU A 65 22.29 -17.39 4.06
CA LEU A 65 23.33 -18.30 3.54
C LEU A 65 22.83 -19.19 2.40
N GLU A 66 21.59 -19.69 2.47
CA GLU A 66 20.96 -20.44 1.39
C GLU A 66 20.77 -19.62 0.11
N GLN A 67 20.65 -18.29 0.22
CA GLN A 67 20.51 -17.38 -0.91
C GLN A 67 21.86 -16.89 -1.44
N LEU A 68 22.92 -16.94 -0.63
CA LEU A 68 24.26 -16.56 -1.05
C LEU A 68 24.86 -17.69 -1.91
N ASN A 69 25.18 -17.38 -3.15
CA ASN A 69 25.87 -18.32 -4.03
C ASN A 69 27.31 -18.57 -3.57
N ALA A 70 27.90 -19.68 -4.01
CA ALA A 70 29.30 -19.99 -3.74
C ALA A 70 30.29 -18.92 -4.24
N SER A 71 29.89 -18.14 -5.24
CA SER A 71 30.67 -17.09 -5.92
C SER A 71 30.64 -15.71 -5.24
N ASN A 72 29.85 -15.51 -4.19
CA ASN A 72 29.84 -14.23 -3.50
C ASN A 72 31.16 -14.04 -2.73
N SER A 73 31.99 -13.12 -3.21
CA SER A 73 33.33 -12.83 -2.67
C SER A 73 33.29 -12.10 -1.32
N GLU A 74 32.18 -11.42 -1.02
CA GLU A 74 32.05 -10.59 0.19
C GLU A 74 30.99 -11.15 1.16
N PRO A 75 31.21 -10.97 2.48
CA PRO A 75 30.21 -11.33 3.48
C PRO A 75 28.98 -10.41 3.38
N ALA A 76 27.79 -10.99 3.50
CA ALA A 76 26.57 -10.21 3.61
C ALA A 76 26.50 -9.52 4.98
N HIS A 77 26.13 -8.24 5.02
CA HIS A 77 25.88 -7.52 6.27
C HIS A 77 24.42 -7.62 6.66
N LEU A 78 24.11 -8.37 7.72
CA LEU A 78 22.76 -8.40 8.29
C LEU A 78 22.53 -7.08 9.06
N LEU A 79 21.48 -6.35 8.70
CA LEU A 79 21.19 -5.02 9.24
C LEU A 79 20.04 -5.06 10.26
N ILE A 80 19.00 -5.82 9.95
CA ILE A 80 17.79 -5.92 10.78
C ILE A 80 17.40 -7.40 10.89
N GLU A 81 17.03 -7.82 12.09
CA GLU A 81 16.34 -9.09 12.31
C GLU A 81 15.18 -8.90 13.29
N ILE A 82 13.96 -9.17 12.84
CA ILE A 82 12.75 -9.01 13.61
C ILE A 82 12.08 -10.36 13.79
N SER A 83 11.87 -10.75 15.04
CA SER A 83 11.08 -11.92 15.38
C SER A 83 9.60 -11.53 15.44
N CYS A 84 8.74 -12.23 14.71
CA CYS A 84 7.31 -11.94 14.61
C CYS A 84 6.50 -13.23 14.34
N SER A 85 5.19 -13.18 14.51
CA SER A 85 4.27 -14.29 14.20
C SER A 85 3.69 -14.21 12.78
N ASN A 86 3.82 -13.07 12.11
CA ASN A 86 3.15 -12.72 10.85
C ASN A 86 4.14 -12.26 9.77
N ALA A 87 5.35 -12.84 9.71
CA ALA A 87 6.46 -12.36 8.87
C ALA A 87 6.09 -12.20 7.39
N LYS A 88 5.28 -13.12 6.84
CA LYS A 88 4.79 -13.06 5.45
C LYS A 88 3.95 -11.80 5.18
N GLN A 89 3.05 -11.48 6.10
CA GLN A 89 2.18 -10.31 5.95
C GLN A 89 2.98 -9.02 6.13
N LEU A 90 3.91 -9.00 7.09
CA LEU A 90 4.77 -7.87 7.36
C LEU A 90 5.68 -7.57 6.16
N GLU A 91 6.37 -8.58 5.62
CA GLU A 91 7.18 -8.47 4.41
C GLU A 91 6.39 -7.92 3.23
N SER A 92 5.22 -8.52 2.93
CA SER A 92 4.38 -8.09 1.81
C SER A 92 3.97 -6.63 1.92
N LYS A 93 3.62 -6.17 3.13
CA LYS A 93 3.28 -4.77 3.39
C LYS A 93 4.50 -3.85 3.23
N ILE A 94 5.68 -4.25 3.70
CA ILE A 94 6.91 -3.47 3.53
C ILE A 94 7.26 -3.35 2.05
N HIS A 95 7.22 -4.46 1.29
CA HIS A 95 7.46 -4.44 -0.15
C HIS A 95 6.49 -3.53 -0.90
N ALA A 96 5.23 -3.49 -0.47
CA ALA A 96 4.24 -2.59 -1.05
C ALA A 96 4.56 -1.11 -0.76
N ARG A 97 5.02 -0.78 0.46
CA ARG A 97 5.39 0.59 0.84
C ARG A 97 6.69 1.06 0.21
N LEU A 98 7.66 0.16 0.05
CA LEU A 98 8.94 0.43 -0.60
C LEU A 98 8.89 0.22 -2.13
N LYS A 99 7.71 -0.01 -2.73
CA LYS A 99 7.58 -0.35 -4.16
C LYS A 99 8.29 0.65 -5.09
N ASN A 100 8.23 1.94 -4.78
CA ASN A 100 8.86 3.00 -5.57
C ASN A 100 10.38 3.08 -5.38
N ARG A 101 10.94 2.36 -4.41
CA ARG A 101 12.37 2.22 -4.14
C ARG A 101 12.95 0.94 -4.72
N ARG A 102 12.15 0.09 -5.36
CA ARG A 102 12.60 -1.21 -5.87
C ARG A 102 13.67 -1.04 -6.95
N ILE A 103 14.73 -1.83 -6.85
CA ILE A 103 15.78 -1.90 -7.87
C ILE A 103 15.32 -2.89 -8.95
N LEU A 104 15.14 -2.42 -10.19
CA LEU A 104 14.55 -3.21 -11.26
C LEU A 104 15.50 -4.29 -11.80
N ASP A 105 16.80 -3.99 -11.86
CA ASP A 105 17.83 -4.87 -12.42
C ASP A 105 18.46 -5.81 -11.37
N ALA A 106 17.91 -5.83 -10.15
CA ALA A 106 18.40 -6.68 -9.08
C ALA A 106 17.86 -8.13 -9.20
N PRO A 107 18.59 -9.13 -8.65
CA PRO A 107 18.12 -10.50 -8.62
C PRO A 107 16.92 -10.66 -7.67
N GLY A 108 15.72 -10.61 -8.25
CA GLY A 108 14.44 -10.75 -7.55
C GLY A 108 13.78 -9.42 -7.18
N LYS A 109 12.56 -9.48 -6.64
CA LYS A 109 11.72 -8.29 -6.37
C LYS A 109 11.87 -7.69 -4.96
N GLU A 110 12.90 -8.15 -4.25
CA GLU A 110 13.08 -7.95 -2.81
C GLU A 110 14.19 -6.94 -2.49
N TRP A 111 14.78 -6.32 -3.50
CA TRP A 111 15.86 -5.34 -3.38
C TRP A 111 15.33 -3.92 -3.55
N PHE A 112 15.75 -3.03 -2.65
CA PHE A 112 15.29 -1.65 -2.59
C PHE A 112 16.46 -0.70 -2.34
N THR A 113 16.46 0.47 -2.99
CA THR A 113 17.35 1.59 -2.65
C THR A 113 16.77 2.32 -1.44
N THR A 114 17.20 1.93 -0.25
CA THR A 114 16.63 2.36 1.03
C THR A 114 17.74 2.46 2.10
N ASN A 115 17.38 2.69 3.37
CA ASN A 115 18.30 2.62 4.50
C ASN A 115 17.62 1.98 5.71
N VAL A 116 18.43 1.65 6.72
CA VAL A 116 17.95 0.96 7.94
C VAL A 116 16.83 1.74 8.62
N ASP A 117 16.94 3.06 8.71
CA ASP A 117 15.96 3.88 9.42
C ASP A 117 14.64 3.99 8.66
N GLU A 118 14.65 4.08 7.32
CA GLU A 118 13.46 4.04 6.49
C GLU A 118 12.73 2.69 6.64
N ILE A 119 13.47 1.58 6.60
CA ILE A 119 12.89 0.24 6.80
C ILE A 119 12.24 0.14 8.19
N LEU A 120 12.93 0.58 9.24
CA LEU A 120 12.38 0.56 10.60
C LEU A 120 11.15 1.44 10.75
N ARG A 121 11.14 2.64 10.15
CA ARG A 121 9.96 3.51 10.14
C ARG A 121 8.76 2.82 9.52
N GLU A 122 8.94 2.16 8.37
CA GLU A 122 7.85 1.45 7.72
C GLU A 122 7.35 0.26 8.54
N ILE A 123 8.26 -0.49 9.16
CA ILE A 123 7.94 -1.60 10.05
C ILE A 123 7.09 -1.12 11.22
N TYR A 124 7.51 -0.06 11.92
CA TYR A 124 6.77 0.49 13.05
C TYR A 124 5.41 1.07 12.65
N ALA A 125 5.29 1.60 11.44
CA ALA A 125 4.03 2.09 10.92
C ALA A 125 3.11 0.97 10.38
N ILE A 126 3.59 -0.27 10.26
CA ILE A 126 2.79 -1.45 9.93
C ILE A 126 2.41 -2.22 11.20
N ASP A 127 3.36 -2.38 12.12
CA ASP A 127 3.20 -3.08 13.39
C ASP A 127 3.88 -2.29 14.53
N PRO A 128 3.13 -1.40 15.19
CA PRO A 128 3.64 -0.61 16.31
C PRO A 128 4.06 -1.45 17.53
N ALA A 129 3.56 -2.67 17.68
CA ALA A 129 3.88 -3.53 18.82
C ALA A 129 5.35 -3.96 18.81
N ILE A 130 5.96 -4.05 17.63
CA ILE A 130 7.39 -4.34 17.47
C ILE A 130 8.24 -3.25 18.13
N LYS A 131 7.83 -1.98 18.02
CA LYS A 131 8.53 -0.84 18.66
C LYS A 131 8.52 -0.93 20.19
N LEU A 132 7.42 -1.40 20.78
CA LEU A 132 7.28 -1.56 22.24
C LEU A 132 8.19 -2.65 22.82
N SER A 133 8.59 -3.62 22.00
CA SER A 133 9.52 -4.68 22.40
C SER A 133 11.00 -4.25 22.39
N PHE A 134 11.31 -3.10 21.79
CA PHE A 134 12.65 -2.52 21.74
C PHE A 134 12.82 -1.55 22.92
N GLY A 135 13.51 -1.99 23.97
CA GLY A 135 13.56 -1.32 25.28
C GLY A 135 14.06 0.14 25.26
N ARG A 136 13.33 0.97 26.02
CA ARG A 136 13.73 2.16 26.80
C ARG A 136 14.43 3.38 26.16
N GLU A 137 15.01 3.35 24.96
CA GLU A 137 15.81 4.50 24.47
C GLU A 137 15.08 5.51 23.55
N SER A 138 13.84 5.26 23.12
CA SER A 138 13.16 6.12 22.13
C SER A 138 12.01 6.96 22.68
N LYS A 139 12.13 7.50 23.90
CA LYS A 139 11.10 8.39 24.49
C LYS A 139 10.90 9.71 23.72
N ALA A 140 11.89 10.18 22.95
CA ALA A 140 11.82 11.45 22.24
C ALA A 140 11.03 11.42 20.90
N TYR A 141 10.84 10.26 20.28
CA TYR A 141 10.24 10.14 18.94
C TYR A 141 8.81 9.57 18.92
N LEU A 142 8.23 9.31 20.09
CA LEU A 142 6.89 8.71 20.21
C LEU A 142 5.74 9.66 19.85
N PRO A 143 5.74 10.96 20.24
CA PRO A 143 4.61 11.85 19.96
C PRO A 143 4.47 12.18 18.47
N VAL A 144 5.56 12.57 17.81
CA VAL A 144 5.56 13.07 16.42
C VAL A 144 5.15 11.98 15.42
N LEU A 145 5.64 10.75 15.60
CA LEU A 145 5.33 9.64 14.71
C LEU A 145 3.92 9.07 14.95
N TYR A 146 3.43 9.10 16.20
CA TYR A 146 2.05 8.72 16.49
C TYR A 146 1.06 9.73 15.91
N THR A 147 1.36 11.03 15.98
CA THR A 147 0.54 12.05 15.33
C THR A 147 0.50 11.88 13.82
N GLU A 148 1.63 11.60 13.16
CA GLU A 148 1.62 11.37 11.71
C GLU A 148 0.81 10.12 11.31
N TYR A 149 0.96 9.02 12.06
CA TYR A 149 0.18 7.80 11.79
C TYR A 149 -1.32 8.03 12.00
N MET A 150 -1.70 8.61 13.14
CA MET A 150 -3.10 8.91 13.46
C MET A 150 -3.70 9.88 12.45
N LEU A 151 -2.95 10.90 12.02
CA LEU A 151 -3.39 11.82 10.96
C LEU A 151 -3.57 11.10 9.62
N ARG A 152 -2.69 10.18 9.24
CA ARG A 152 -2.85 9.39 8.00
C ARG A 152 -4.09 8.50 8.05
N GLU A 153 -4.36 7.82 9.16
CA GLU A 153 -5.55 6.99 9.29
C GLU A 153 -6.85 7.83 9.32
N LEU A 154 -6.84 8.96 10.04
CA LEU A 154 -7.95 9.93 9.99
C LEU A 154 -8.20 10.42 8.56
N MET A 155 -7.15 10.79 7.83
CA MET A 155 -7.26 11.25 6.45
C MET A 155 -7.82 10.17 5.51
N ARG A 156 -7.49 8.88 5.73
CA ARG A 156 -8.09 7.77 4.98
C ARG A 156 -9.58 7.64 5.27
N PHE A 157 -9.97 7.72 6.54
CA PHE A 157 -11.37 7.69 6.95
C PHE A 157 -12.16 8.84 6.32
N PHE A 158 -11.66 10.07 6.39
CA PHE A 158 -12.32 11.24 5.81
C PHE A 158 -12.43 11.16 4.28
N LYS A 159 -11.42 10.63 3.58
CA LYS A 159 -11.51 10.39 2.13
C LYS A 159 -12.60 9.38 1.77
N GLY A 160 -12.73 8.30 2.56
CA GLY A 160 -13.80 7.33 2.41
C GLY A 160 -15.18 7.96 2.63
N LEU A 161 -15.31 8.74 3.69
CA LEU A 161 -16.55 9.45 4.04
C LEU A 161 -16.94 10.48 2.96
N ALA A 162 -15.98 11.26 2.46
CA ALA A 162 -16.20 12.21 1.37
C ALA A 162 -16.68 11.52 0.08
N SER A 163 -16.12 10.35 -0.25
CA SER A 163 -16.54 9.57 -1.42
C SER A 163 -17.99 9.07 -1.30
N ILE A 164 -18.40 8.65 -0.10
CA ILE A 164 -19.79 8.25 0.17
C ILE A 164 -20.74 9.45 0.06
N LEU A 165 -20.37 10.60 0.61
CA LEU A 165 -21.16 11.83 0.52
C LEU A 165 -21.33 12.30 -0.93
N LEU A 166 -20.25 12.28 -1.72
CA LEU A 166 -20.28 12.57 -3.16
C LEU A 166 -21.21 11.62 -3.91
N TRP A 167 -21.13 10.31 -3.62
CA TRP A 167 -22.03 9.32 -4.20
C TRP A 167 -23.50 9.57 -3.83
N LEU A 168 -23.80 9.88 -2.57
CA LEU A 168 -25.16 10.22 -2.12
C LEU A 168 -25.70 11.48 -2.80
N ALA A 169 -24.85 12.51 -2.97
CA ALA A 169 -25.19 13.72 -3.71
C ALA A 169 -25.46 13.42 -5.20
N GLU A 170 -24.68 12.52 -5.81
CA GLU A 170 -24.90 12.09 -7.18
C GLU A 170 -26.22 11.28 -7.32
N VAL A 171 -26.52 10.40 -6.37
CA VAL A 171 -27.78 9.65 -6.35
C VAL A 171 -28.98 10.59 -6.19
N SER A 172 -28.91 11.57 -5.28
CA SER A 172 -30.00 12.52 -5.05
C SER A 172 -30.26 13.41 -6.26
N THR A 173 -29.20 13.93 -6.90
CA THR A 173 -29.31 14.73 -8.14
C THR A 173 -29.86 13.91 -9.30
N ARG A 174 -29.46 12.63 -9.45
CA ARG A 174 -30.04 11.70 -10.44
C ARG A 174 -31.54 11.49 -10.20
N GLN A 175 -31.98 11.33 -8.95
CA GLN A 175 -33.40 11.19 -8.62
C GLN A 175 -34.19 12.48 -8.92
N ILE A 176 -33.65 13.64 -8.56
CA ILE A 176 -34.25 14.95 -8.85
C ILE A 176 -34.38 15.14 -10.37
N ARG A 177 -33.33 14.84 -11.14
CA ARG A 177 -33.32 14.94 -12.61
C ARG A 177 -34.34 14.01 -13.26
N ARG A 178 -34.54 12.80 -12.72
CA ARG A 178 -35.60 11.87 -13.18
C ARG A 178 -37.00 12.44 -12.89
N ARG A 179 -37.21 13.06 -11.72
CA ARG A 179 -38.50 13.68 -11.36
C ARG A 179 -38.83 14.90 -12.24
N THR A 180 -37.86 15.79 -12.48
CA THR A 180 -38.06 16.96 -13.38
C THR A 180 -38.28 16.54 -14.84
N LYS A 181 -37.53 15.56 -15.36
CA LYS A 181 -37.75 15.03 -16.72
C LYS A 181 -39.15 14.45 -16.91
N ARG A 182 -39.69 13.75 -15.90
CA ARG A 182 -41.08 13.24 -15.91
C ARG A 182 -42.11 14.37 -15.91
N ARG A 183 -41.90 15.46 -15.14
CA ARG A 183 -42.78 16.63 -15.10
C ARG A 183 -42.79 17.38 -16.45
N LEU A 184 -41.62 17.62 -17.04
CA LEU A 184 -41.48 18.23 -18.37
C LEU A 184 -42.17 17.40 -19.47
N LYS A 185 -41.99 16.06 -19.47
CA LYS A 185 -42.65 15.18 -20.46
C LYS A 185 -44.18 15.14 -20.30
N ARG A 186 -44.72 15.39 -19.10
CA ARG A 186 -46.18 15.56 -18.90
C ARG A 186 -46.65 16.90 -19.43
N ARG A 187 -45.96 18.01 -19.09
CA ARG A 187 -46.29 19.35 -19.60
C ARG A 187 -46.23 19.43 -21.13
N TYR A 188 -45.17 18.88 -21.73
CA TYR A 188 -45.03 18.81 -23.19
C TYR A 188 -46.18 18.03 -23.85
N ARG A 189 -46.62 16.91 -23.25
CA ARG A 189 -47.78 16.18 -23.77
C ARG A 189 -49.04 17.02 -23.72
N VAL A 190 -49.34 17.68 -22.60
CA VAL A 190 -50.52 18.56 -22.46
C VAL A 190 -50.49 19.69 -23.50
N ILE A 191 -49.36 20.40 -23.62
CA ILE A 191 -49.19 21.48 -24.59
C ILE A 191 -49.38 20.97 -26.03
N LYS A 192 -48.78 19.82 -26.37
CA LYS A 192 -48.95 19.20 -27.68
C LYS A 192 -50.42 18.87 -27.98
N THR A 193 -51.17 18.32 -27.02
CA THR A 193 -52.59 18.02 -27.23
C THR A 193 -53.42 19.28 -27.42
N VAL A 194 -53.14 20.35 -26.67
CA VAL A 194 -53.84 21.64 -26.81
C VAL A 194 -53.55 22.24 -28.19
N LEU A 195 -52.29 22.29 -28.60
CA LEU A 195 -51.88 22.84 -29.90
C LEU A 195 -52.56 22.11 -31.06
N VAL A 196 -52.56 20.77 -31.04
CA VAL A 196 -53.22 19.95 -32.07
C VAL A 196 -54.72 20.26 -32.14
N LYS A 197 -55.41 20.36 -30.99
CA LYS A 197 -56.83 20.71 -30.97
C LYS A 197 -57.10 22.10 -31.55
N SER A 198 -56.28 23.10 -31.21
CA SER A 198 -56.41 24.46 -31.73
C SER A 198 -56.19 24.52 -33.25
N VAL A 199 -55.19 23.81 -33.78
CA VAL A 199 -54.94 23.74 -35.22
C VAL A 199 -56.09 23.05 -35.95
N CYS A 200 -56.60 21.94 -35.42
CA CYS A 200 -57.77 21.26 -35.99
C CYS A 200 -59.03 22.14 -35.98
N ALA A 201 -59.26 22.90 -34.92
CA ALA A 201 -60.40 23.82 -34.82
C ALA A 201 -60.29 24.94 -35.86
N LEU A 202 -59.11 25.55 -36.03
CA LEU A 202 -58.87 26.57 -37.05
C LEU A 202 -59.09 26.01 -38.47
N ALA A 203 -58.54 24.84 -38.77
CA ALA A 203 -58.71 24.19 -40.07
C ALA A 203 -60.21 23.91 -40.34
N PHE A 204 -60.94 23.42 -39.35
CA PHE A 204 -62.38 23.20 -39.45
C PHE A 204 -63.14 24.50 -39.72
N SER A 205 -62.85 25.59 -38.99
CA SER A 205 -63.45 26.90 -39.21
C SER A 205 -63.18 27.45 -40.62
N ILE A 206 -61.95 27.29 -41.13
CA ILE A 206 -61.59 27.70 -42.49
C ILE A 206 -62.38 26.91 -43.53
N CYS A 207 -62.51 25.58 -43.36
CA CYS A 207 -63.29 24.75 -44.28
C CYS A 207 -64.78 25.14 -44.29
N VAL A 208 -65.38 25.37 -43.11
CA VAL A 208 -66.77 25.82 -43.00
C VAL A 208 -66.96 27.17 -43.68
N TYR A 209 -66.04 28.11 -43.48
CA TYR A 209 -66.09 29.42 -44.13
C TYR A 209 -65.99 29.32 -45.66
N ALA A 210 -65.08 28.49 -46.18
CA ALA A 210 -64.93 28.25 -47.60
C ALA A 210 -66.18 27.62 -48.25
N LEU A 211 -66.91 26.78 -47.52
CA LEU A 211 -68.19 26.19 -47.97
C LEU A 211 -69.35 27.18 -47.96
N LEU A 212 -69.29 28.24 -47.14
CA LEU A 212 -70.36 29.25 -47.07
C LEU A 212 -70.23 30.34 -48.14
N ILE A 213 -69.04 30.49 -48.75
CA ILE A 213 -68.74 31.53 -49.75
C ILE A 213 -68.90 31.00 -51.18
N ASN A 214 -68.83 29.68 -51.38
CA ASN A 214 -69.12 29.03 -52.66
C ASN A 214 -70.59 28.64 -52.74
#